data_AF-A0A6J6QY97-F1
#
_entry.id   AF-A0A6J6QY97-F1
#
_cell.length_a   1.000
_cell.length_b   1.000
_cell.length_c   1.000
_cell.angle_alpha   90.00
_cell.angle_beta   90.00
_cell.angle_gamma   90.00
#
_symmetry.space_group_name_H-M   'P 1'
#
loop_
_entity.id
_entity.type
_entity.pdbx_description
1 polymer ?
#
loop_
_entity_poly.entity_id
_entity_poly.type
_entity_poly.pdbx_seq_one_letter_code
_entity_poly.pdbx_strand_id
1 'polypeptide(L)'
;MAQAIDETNRRRAKQVAYNLERGIDPQPLRKKIADITDMITKEVEDTELLAAGIKRGKSQPISAGLEAQIASAHSLPRQELLALIESLTEQMKIAASELAFELAARLRDEIRELKKELRGMEEAGT
;
A
#
# COMPACT_ATOMS: atom_id res chain seq x y z
N MET A 1 5.21 -44.40 20.87
CA MET A 1 3.93 -44.19 20.15
C MET A 1 2.76 -43.97 21.13
N ALA A 2 2.54 -44.86 22.10
CA ALA A 2 1.49 -44.71 23.13
C ALA A 2 1.52 -43.37 23.89
N GLN A 3 2.68 -42.96 24.41
CA GLN A 3 2.83 -41.70 25.15
C GLN A 3 2.41 -40.44 24.36
N ALA A 4 2.64 -40.40 23.03
CA ALA A 4 2.25 -39.27 22.20
C ALA A 4 0.73 -39.21 21.98
N ILE A 5 0.09 -40.38 21.90
CA ILE A 5 -1.37 -40.50 21.82
C ILE A 5 -2.00 -40.07 23.15
N ASP A 6 -1.45 -40.51 24.28
CA ASP A 6 -1.93 -40.15 25.61
C ASP A 6 -1.82 -38.65 25.87
N GLU A 7 -0.70 -38.03 25.49
CA GLU A 7 -0.51 -36.58 25.59
C GLU A 7 -1.51 -35.81 24.71
N THR A 8 -1.80 -36.31 23.50
CA THR A 8 -2.79 -35.72 22.59
C THR A 8 -4.19 -35.77 23.20
N ASN A 9 -4.58 -36.92 23.76
CA ASN A 9 -5.87 -37.10 24.42
C ASN A 9 -5.99 -36.23 25.67
N ARG A 10 -4.92 -36.10 26.47
CA ARG A 10 -4.88 -35.22 27.64
C ARG A 10 -5.11 -33.76 27.25
N ARG A 11 -4.52 -33.28 26.15
CA ARG A 11 -4.72 -31.90 25.65
C ARG A 11 -6.14 -31.70 25.13
N ARG A 12 -6.66 -32.65 24.35
CA ARG A 12 -8.02 -32.60 23.81
C ARG A 12 -9.07 -32.52 24.92
N ALA A 13 -8.93 -33.32 25.98
CA ALA A 13 -9.86 -33.29 27.12
C ALA A 13 -9.94 -31.89 27.77
N LYS A 14 -8.80 -31.24 27.98
CA LYS A 14 -8.74 -29.87 28.51
C LYS A 14 -9.42 -28.85 27.58
N GLN A 15 -9.19 -28.97 26.27
CA GLN A 15 -9.80 -28.08 25.27
C GLN A 15 -11.32 -28.24 25.22
N VAL A 16 -11.82 -29.48 25.25
CA VAL A 16 -13.25 -29.76 25.24
C VAL A 16 -13.94 -29.23 26.50
N ALA A 17 -13.34 -29.44 27.69
CA ALA A 17 -13.87 -28.90 28.93
C ALA A 17 -13.95 -27.36 28.90
N TYR A 18 -12.87 -26.71 28.50
CA TYR A 18 -12.82 -25.25 28.35
C TYR A 18 -13.85 -24.73 27.34
N ASN A 19 -14.00 -25.40 26.20
CA ASN A 19 -14.97 -25.02 25.18
C ASN A 19 -16.42 -25.17 25.69
N LEU A 20 -16.72 -26.27 26.39
CA LEU A 20 -18.03 -26.53 26.95
C LEU A 20 -18.40 -25.50 28.04
N GLU A 21 -17.47 -25.23 28.96
CA GLU A 21 -17.67 -24.23 30.03
C GLU A 21 -17.93 -22.82 29.49
N ARG A 22 -17.37 -22.49 28.31
CA ARG A 22 -17.47 -21.17 27.69
C ARG A 22 -18.45 -21.09 26.52
N GLY A 23 -19.15 -22.19 26.22
CA GLY A 23 -20.06 -22.27 25.07
C GLY A 23 -19.39 -22.02 23.72
N ILE A 24 -18.10 -22.35 23.58
CA ILE A 24 -17.32 -22.14 22.36
C ILE A 24 -17.53 -23.34 21.43
N ASP A 25 -18.12 -23.09 20.27
CA ASP A 25 -18.21 -24.06 19.18
C ASP A 25 -16.93 -23.99 18.31
N PRO A 26 -16.08 -25.03 18.29
CA PRO A 26 -14.84 -25.02 17.53
C PRO A 26 -15.11 -25.07 16.02
N GLN A 27 -14.92 -23.94 15.35
CA GLN A 27 -15.07 -23.83 13.90
C GLN A 27 -13.71 -23.90 13.17
N PRO A 28 -13.65 -24.48 11.95
CA PRO A 28 -12.46 -24.41 11.12
C PRO A 28 -12.06 -22.96 10.85
N LEU A 29 -10.76 -22.66 10.97
CA LEU A 29 -10.24 -21.33 10.65
C LEU A 29 -10.40 -21.05 9.15
N ARG A 30 -11.23 -20.07 8.80
CA ARG A 30 -11.35 -19.55 7.43
C ARG A 30 -10.33 -18.43 7.20
N LYS A 31 -9.15 -18.78 6.69
CA LYS A 31 -8.19 -17.77 6.23
C LYS A 31 -8.67 -17.19 4.90
N LYS A 32 -8.82 -15.87 4.80
CA LYS A 32 -9.00 -15.21 3.50
C LYS A 32 -7.73 -15.46 2.68
N ILE A 33 -7.90 -15.92 1.45
CA ILE A 33 -6.82 -15.88 0.47
C ILE A 33 -6.56 -14.40 0.22
N ALA A 34 -5.34 -13.94 0.46
CA ALA A 34 -4.98 -12.57 0.14
C ALA A 34 -5.10 -12.40 -1.37
N ASP A 35 -5.96 -11.49 -1.81
CA ASP A 35 -6.09 -11.18 -3.23
C ASP A 35 -4.89 -10.33 -3.65
N ILE A 36 -4.19 -10.75 -4.71
CA ILE A 36 -3.04 -10.02 -5.24
C ILE A 36 -3.46 -8.63 -5.75
N THR A 37 -4.71 -8.50 -6.17
CA THR A 37 -5.27 -7.23 -6.66
C THR A 37 -5.46 -6.21 -5.55
N ASP A 38 -5.63 -6.64 -4.29
CA ASP A 38 -5.76 -5.74 -3.13
C ASP A 38 -4.52 -4.86 -2.92
N MET A 39 -3.34 -5.32 -3.35
CA MET A 39 -2.11 -4.52 -3.26
C MET A 39 -2.03 -3.48 -4.37
N ILE A 40 -2.57 -3.79 -5.55
CA ILE A 40 -2.59 -2.91 -6.72
C ILE A 40 -3.61 -1.79 -6.50
N THR A 41 -4.79 -2.13 -5.99
CA THR A 41 -5.85 -1.14 -5.67
C THR A 41 -5.36 -0.11 -4.66
N LYS A 42 -4.69 -0.55 -3.59
CA LYS A 42 -4.09 0.36 -2.60
C LYS A 42 -3.05 1.29 -3.22
N GLU A 43 -2.18 0.78 -4.09
CA GLU A 43 -1.14 1.60 -4.72
C GLU A 43 -1.75 2.67 -5.64
N VAL A 44 -2.83 2.31 -6.35
CA VAL A 44 -3.62 3.23 -7.18
C VAL A 44 -4.26 4.31 -6.32
N GLU A 45 -4.96 3.93 -5.25
CA GLU A 45 -5.58 4.87 -4.31
C GLU A 45 -4.55 5.85 -3.73
N ASP A 46 -3.37 5.34 -3.34
CA ASP A 46 -2.28 6.18 -2.84
C ASP A 46 -1.78 7.18 -3.89
N THR A 47 -1.67 6.77 -5.17
CA THR A 47 -1.30 7.69 -6.26
C THR A 47 -2.37 8.77 -6.46
N GLU A 48 -3.64 8.38 -6.44
CA GLU A 48 -4.76 9.32 -6.60
C GLU A 48 -4.82 10.33 -5.45
N LEU A 49 -4.56 9.90 -4.21
CA LEU A 49 -4.46 10.78 -3.04
C LEU A 49 -3.29 11.77 -3.16
N LEU A 50 -2.13 11.32 -3.63
CA LEU A 50 -0.98 12.19 -3.89
C LEU A 50 -1.31 13.26 -4.92
N ALA A 51 -1.93 12.87 -6.04
CA ALA A 51 -2.37 13.81 -7.08
C ALA A 51 -3.43 14.81 -6.56
N ALA A 52 -4.33 14.37 -5.69
CA ALA A 52 -5.37 15.21 -5.09
C ALA A 52 -4.82 16.22 -4.07
N GLY A 53 -3.81 15.86 -3.27
CA GLY A 53 -3.16 16.75 -2.30
C GLY A 53 -2.58 18.00 -2.96
N ILE A 54 -2.04 17.85 -4.17
CA ILE A 54 -1.42 18.95 -4.93
C ILE A 54 -2.46 19.93 -5.47
N LYS A 55 -3.65 19.44 -5.87
CA LYS A 55 -4.74 20.31 -6.34
C LYS A 55 -5.27 21.25 -5.24
N ARG A 56 -5.17 20.88 -3.96
CA ARG A 56 -5.56 21.74 -2.82
C ARG A 56 -4.50 22.80 -2.49
N GLY A 57 -3.21 22.52 -2.69
CA GLY A 57 -2.11 23.45 -2.42
C GLY A 57 -2.05 24.69 -3.33
N LYS A 58 -2.78 24.70 -4.45
CA LYS A 58 -2.84 25.83 -5.41
C LYS A 58 -3.63 27.07 -4.92
N SER A 59 -4.15 27.09 -3.69
CA SER A 59 -5.13 28.09 -3.23
C SER A 59 -4.61 29.19 -2.28
N GLN A 60 -3.30 29.27 -2.00
CA GLN A 60 -2.73 30.37 -1.21
C GLN A 60 -1.85 31.27 -2.10
N PRO A 61 -2.27 32.51 -2.43
CA PRO A 61 -1.42 33.45 -3.13
C PRO A 61 -0.41 34.02 -2.13
N ILE A 62 0.84 33.55 -2.18
CA ILE A 62 1.93 34.14 -1.40
C ILE A 62 2.67 35.13 -2.32
N SER A 63 2.59 36.41 -1.98
CA SER A 63 3.27 37.50 -2.65
C SER A 63 4.77 37.54 -2.30
N ALA A 64 5.67 37.33 -3.25
CA ALA A 64 7.01 37.97 -3.31
C ALA A 64 7.81 37.51 -4.55
N GLY A 65 8.20 38.48 -5.38
CA GLY A 65 8.77 38.30 -6.72
C GLY A 65 10.25 37.90 -6.82
N LEU A 66 10.76 37.02 -5.95
CA LEU A 66 12.10 36.44 -6.11
C LEU A 66 12.16 34.96 -5.66
N GLU A 67 11.39 34.58 -4.64
CA GLU A 67 11.23 33.19 -4.18
C GLU A 67 10.45 32.33 -5.20
N ALA A 68 9.55 32.94 -5.97
CA ALA A 68 8.76 32.26 -7.00
C ALA A 68 9.62 31.65 -8.14
N GLN A 69 10.77 32.26 -8.48
CA GLN A 69 11.65 31.72 -9.53
C GLN A 69 12.44 30.50 -9.06
N ILE A 70 12.93 30.52 -7.82
CA ILE A 70 13.63 29.38 -7.21
C ILE A 70 12.64 28.24 -6.92
N ALA A 71 11.46 28.55 -6.40
CA ALA A 71 10.38 27.58 -6.24
C ALA A 71 9.92 27.00 -7.58
N SER A 72 9.91 27.79 -8.67
CA SER A 72 9.55 27.28 -10.01
C SER A 72 10.57 26.27 -10.56
N ALA A 73 11.87 26.51 -10.36
CA ALA A 73 12.93 25.61 -10.79
C ALA A 73 12.94 24.29 -10.01
N HIS A 74 12.68 24.31 -8.70
CA HIS A 74 12.49 23.09 -7.90
C HIS A 74 11.14 22.40 -8.15
N SER A 75 10.12 23.13 -8.63
CA SER A 75 8.81 22.56 -8.94
C SER A 75 8.77 21.75 -10.24
N LEU A 76 9.69 22.01 -11.18
CA LEU A 76 9.77 21.30 -12.46
C LEU A 76 10.16 19.82 -12.29
N PRO A 77 11.26 19.47 -11.59
CA PRO A 77 11.60 18.07 -11.28
C PRO A 77 10.49 17.35 -10.50
N ARG A 78 9.82 18.06 -9.58
CA ARG A 78 8.69 17.53 -8.82
C ARG A 78 7.51 17.18 -9.72
N GLN A 79 7.13 18.07 -10.64
CA GLN A 79 6.02 17.85 -11.57
C GLN A 79 6.32 16.72 -12.56
N GLU A 80 7.56 16.60 -13.03
CA GLU A 80 8.00 15.51 -13.90
C GLU A 80 7.92 14.16 -13.18
N LEU A 81 8.35 14.09 -11.92
CA LEU A 81 8.29 12.87 -11.10
C LEU A 81 6.85 12.42 -10.86
N LEU A 82 5.94 13.36 -10.63
CA LEU A 82 4.51 13.09 -10.48
C LEU A 82 3.89 12.55 -11.77
N ALA A 83 4.17 13.18 -12.91
CA ALA A 83 3.69 12.72 -14.20
C ALA A 83 4.20 11.31 -14.52
N LEU A 84 5.46 11.02 -14.16
CA LEU A 84 6.02 9.67 -14.28
C LEU A 84 5.28 8.66 -13.40
N ILE A 85 5.05 8.98 -12.13
CA ILE A 85 4.29 8.13 -11.20
C ILE A 85 2.88 7.84 -11.73
N GLU A 86 2.18 8.85 -12.26
CA GLU A 86 0.85 8.66 -12.87
C GLU A 86 0.92 7.71 -14.08
N SER A 87 1.91 7.92 -14.98
CA SER A 87 2.09 7.08 -16.17
C SER A 87 2.41 5.61 -15.85
N LEU A 88 3.23 5.36 -14.82
CA LEU A 88 3.58 4.01 -14.37
C LEU A 88 2.41 3.35 -13.65
N THR A 89 1.63 4.13 -12.90
CA THR A 89 0.41 3.65 -12.25
C THR A 89 -0.60 3.17 -13.30
N GLU A 90 -0.75 3.87 -14.42
CA GLU A 90 -1.62 3.43 -15.52
C GLU A 90 -1.09 2.15 -16.19
N GLN A 91 0.22 2.06 -16.45
CA GLN A 91 0.84 0.83 -16.98
C GLN A 91 0.66 -0.36 -16.03
N MET A 92 0.76 -0.14 -14.72
CA MET A 92 0.51 -1.16 -13.70
C MET A 92 -0.95 -1.63 -13.71
N LYS A 93 -1.92 -0.71 -13.85
CA LYS A 93 -3.35 -1.03 -13.98
C LYS A 93 -3.61 -1.89 -15.22
N ILE A 94 -3.03 -1.53 -16.36
CA ILE A 94 -3.15 -2.28 -17.61
C ILE A 94 -2.58 -3.69 -17.43
N ALA A 95 -1.35 -3.81 -16.92
CA ALA A 95 -0.71 -5.11 -16.66
C ALA A 95 -1.54 -5.99 -15.72
N ALA A 96 -2.17 -5.39 -14.69
CA ALA A 96 -3.07 -6.10 -13.78
C ALA A 96 -4.33 -6.59 -14.50
N SER A 97 -4.91 -5.77 -15.38
CA SER A 97 -6.10 -6.13 -16.17
C SER A 97 -5.83 -7.25 -17.19
N GLU A 98 -4.59 -7.35 -17.67
CA GLU A 98 -4.11 -8.40 -18.57
C GLU A 98 -3.61 -9.66 -17.83
N LEU A 99 -3.78 -9.71 -16.50
CA LEU A 99 -3.33 -10.81 -15.62
C LEU A 99 -1.79 -10.99 -15.58
N ALA A 100 -1.03 -9.97 -15.99
CA ALA A 100 0.44 -9.94 -15.96
C ALA A 100 0.97 -9.47 -14.59
N PHE A 101 0.72 -10.27 -13.54
CA PHE A 101 0.99 -9.86 -12.15
C PHE A 101 2.47 -9.65 -11.81
N GLU A 102 3.39 -10.36 -12.47
CA GLU A 102 4.83 -10.16 -12.25
C GLU A 102 5.27 -8.77 -12.71
N LEU A 103 4.76 -8.32 -13.87
CA LEU A 103 5.02 -7.00 -14.39
C LEU A 103 4.37 -5.93 -13.51
N ALA A 104 3.10 -6.13 -13.12
CA ALA A 104 2.41 -5.21 -12.22
C ALA A 104 3.13 -5.08 -10.86
N ALA A 105 3.67 -6.18 -10.32
CA ALA A 105 4.44 -6.15 -9.07
C ALA A 105 5.75 -5.36 -9.21
N ARG A 106 6.47 -5.51 -10.33
CA ARG A 106 7.67 -4.70 -10.60
C ARG A 106 7.33 -3.21 -10.68
N LEU A 107 6.30 -2.86 -11.45
CA LEU A 107 5.85 -1.47 -11.61
C LEU A 107 5.41 -0.86 -10.27
N ARG A 108 4.72 -1.63 -9.41
CA ARG A 108 4.37 -1.20 -8.04
C ARG A 108 5.61 -0.83 -7.23
N ASP A 109 6.65 -1.65 -7.28
CA ASP A 109 7.87 -1.42 -6.49
C ASP A 109 8.64 -0.20 -7.02
N GLU A 110 8.68 0.01 -8.33
CA GLU A 110 9.23 1.23 -8.95
C GLU A 110 8.44 2.49 -8.52
N ILE A 111 7.11 2.44 -8.56
CA ILE A 111 6.23 3.54 -8.12
C ILE A 111 6.51 3.92 -6.66
N ARG A 112 6.72 2.94 -5.78
CA ARG A 112 7.01 3.17 -4.36
C ARG A 112 8.32 3.90 -4.14
N GLU A 113 9.36 3.56 -4.89
CA GLU A 113 10.64 4.26 -4.80
C GLU A 113 10.51 5.70 -5.29
N LEU A 114 9.84 5.94 -6.42
CA LEU A 114 9.60 7.31 -6.91
C LEU A 114 8.76 8.15 -5.92
N LYS A 115 7.75 7.57 -5.27
CA LYS A 115 6.98 8.24 -4.22
C LYS A 115 7.83 8.60 -3.01
N LYS A 116 8.80 7.75 -2.65
CA LYS A 116 9.73 8.01 -1.56
C LYS A 116 10.70 9.14 -1.91
N GLU A 117 11.23 9.15 -3.14
CA GLU A 117 12.04 10.26 -3.64
C GLU A 117 11.26 11.58 -3.64
N LEU A 118 10.02 11.56 -4.11
CA LEU A 118 9.13 12.72 -4.11
C LEU A 118 8.94 13.29 -2.69
N ARG A 119 8.69 12.42 -1.71
CA ARG A 119 8.55 12.83 -0.31
C ARG A 119 9.84 13.43 0.24
N GLY A 120 11.00 12.85 -0.08
CA GLY A 120 12.30 13.41 0.28
C GLY A 120 12.55 14.79 -0.32
N MET A 121 12.10 15.03 -1.55
CA MET A 121 12.14 16.37 -2.17
C MET A 121 11.21 17.37 -1.47
N GLU A 122 10.02 16.94 -1.04
CA GLU A 122 9.09 17.80 -0.30
C GLU A 122 9.65 18.21 1.07
N GLU A 123 10.28 17.27 1.80
CA GLU A 123 10.90 17.53 3.10
C GLU A 123 12.15 18.41 3.01
N ALA A 124 12.91 18.31 1.92
CA ALA A 124 14.10 19.14 1.69
C ALA A 124 13.78 20.56 1.16
N GLY A 125 12.57 20.75 0.61
CA GLY A 125 12.11 22.03 0.05
C GLY A 125 11.32 22.92 1.03
N THR A 126 11.01 22.42 2.23
CA THR A 126 10.44 23.18 3.37
C THR A 126 11.50 23.59 4.36
#